data_AF-A0A2S0LE35-F1
#
_entry.id   AF-A0A2S0LE35-F1
#
_cell.length_a   1.000
_cell.length_b   1.000
_cell.length_c   1.000
_cell.angle_alpha   90.00
_cell.angle_beta   90.00
_cell.angle_gamma   90.00
#
_symmetry.space_group_name_H-M   'P 1'
#
loop_
_entity.id
_entity.type
_entity.pdbx_description
1 polymer ?
#
loop_
_entity_poly.entity_id
_entity_poly.type
_entity_poly.pdbx_seq_one_letter_code
_entity_poly.pdbx_strand_id
1 'polypeptide(L)'
;MNKVIKPTLNVYPQTKELVNKVKDVYKYKTIDDCISEVFTFIDKNNINPTEPFKEETPTEVYRNDIRMYFDDLRKFQRDDSQSLRKFLGALEKTYLKPLINKLENKDVLQAVDLAKPTPPEPTTSLSDLIAKNNANPTADSAFTSVENSSEVEKLKSKIEALKKANKEALEHIDICKNVLKEISNNMSYIKSFTGSGMLCKIDMKRDVFLELMNRTGVI
;
A
#
# COMPACT_ATOMS: atom_id res chain seq x y z
N MET A 1 -27.82 61.31 31.86
CA MET A 1 -28.33 59.93 31.97
C MET A 1 -28.87 59.51 30.61
N ASN A 2 -28.14 58.68 29.88
CA ASN A 2 -28.62 58.16 28.59
C ASN A 2 -29.76 57.18 28.87
N LYS A 3 -30.97 57.47 28.38
CA LYS A 3 -32.09 56.53 28.42
C LYS A 3 -31.71 55.31 27.58
N VAL A 4 -31.51 54.18 28.23
CA VAL A 4 -31.41 52.89 27.53
C VAL A 4 -32.79 52.60 26.95
N ILE A 5 -32.92 52.75 25.64
CA ILE A 5 -34.14 52.40 24.91
C ILE A 5 -34.20 50.87 24.89
N LYS A 6 -35.19 50.29 25.59
CA LYS A 6 -35.44 48.85 25.56
C LYS A 6 -36.40 48.56 24.40
N PRO A 7 -35.94 47.95 23.29
CA PRO A 7 -36.84 47.57 22.21
C PRO A 7 -37.81 46.49 22.72
N THR A 8 -39.06 46.57 22.30
CA THR A 8 -40.08 45.57 22.63
C THR A 8 -40.28 44.65 21.42
N LEU A 9 -40.13 43.35 21.62
CA LEU A 9 -40.42 42.34 20.61
C LEU A 9 -41.82 41.77 20.85
N ASN A 10 -42.72 41.99 19.90
CA ASN A 10 -44.06 41.39 19.92
C ASN A 10 -44.04 40.07 19.14
N VAL A 11 -44.49 39.00 19.77
CA VAL A 11 -44.59 37.67 19.17
C VAL A 11 -46.02 37.13 19.31
N TYR A 12 -46.41 36.24 18.41
CA TYR A 12 -47.70 35.55 18.50
C TYR A 12 -47.77 34.65 19.75
N PRO A 13 -48.97 34.38 20.30
CA PRO A 13 -49.13 33.55 21.49
C PRO A 13 -48.47 32.17 21.38
N GLN A 14 -48.60 31.52 20.23
CA GLN A 14 -48.00 30.20 19.97
C GLN A 14 -46.46 30.25 20.04
N THR A 15 -45.86 31.29 19.47
CA THR A 15 -44.40 31.50 19.54
C THR A 15 -43.95 31.77 20.96
N LYS A 16 -44.74 32.53 21.75
CA LYS A 16 -44.45 32.79 23.16
C LYS A 16 -44.45 31.51 23.99
N GLU A 17 -45.39 30.60 23.74
CA GLU A 17 -45.43 29.29 24.39
C GLU A 17 -44.21 28.44 24.05
N LEU A 18 -43.78 28.43 22.79
CA LEU A 18 -42.57 27.74 22.36
C LEU A 18 -41.31 28.30 23.04
N VAL A 19 -41.17 29.62 23.09
CA VAL A 19 -40.03 30.28 23.76
C VAL A 19 -40.03 29.95 25.25
N ASN A 20 -41.18 29.98 25.92
CA ASN A 20 -41.29 29.59 27.33
C ASN A 20 -40.93 28.11 27.53
N LYS A 21 -41.36 27.22 26.64
CA LYS A 21 -41.02 25.80 26.71
C LYS A 21 -39.50 25.58 26.60
N VAL A 22 -38.84 26.23 25.64
CA VAL A 22 -37.38 26.15 25.49
C VAL A 22 -36.68 26.73 26.71
N LYS A 23 -37.15 27.88 27.21
CA LYS A 23 -36.66 28.51 28.44
C LYS A 23 -36.70 27.55 29.63
N ASP A 24 -37.83 26.87 29.84
CA ASP A 24 -38.03 25.98 30.98
C ASP A 24 -37.24 24.68 30.85
N VAL A 25 -37.16 24.10 29.65
CA VAL A 25 -36.39 22.87 29.38
C VAL A 25 -34.89 23.06 29.66
N TYR A 26 -34.32 24.17 29.17
CA TYR A 26 -32.90 24.48 29.33
C TYR A 26 -32.59 25.39 30.53
N LYS A 27 -33.61 25.70 31.35
CA LYS A 27 -33.51 26.44 32.62
C LYS A 27 -32.90 27.83 32.50
N TYR A 28 -33.28 28.56 31.46
CA TYR A 28 -32.85 29.95 31.26
C TYR A 28 -33.48 30.90 32.27
N LYS A 29 -32.68 31.88 32.75
CA LYS A 29 -33.11 32.84 33.77
C LYS A 29 -34.13 33.83 33.24
N THR A 30 -33.86 34.42 32.08
CA THR A 30 -34.78 35.35 31.40
C THR A 30 -35.07 34.89 29.97
N ILE A 31 -36.14 35.44 29.38
CA ILE A 31 -36.47 35.19 27.97
C ILE A 31 -35.41 35.81 27.06
N ASP A 32 -34.85 36.96 27.45
CA ASP A 32 -33.80 37.66 26.71
C ASP A 32 -32.53 36.80 26.62
N ASP A 33 -32.09 36.22 27.76
CA ASP A 33 -30.94 35.29 27.79
C ASP A 33 -31.20 34.07 26.91
N CYS A 34 -32.40 33.48 27.00
CA CYS A 34 -32.79 32.33 26.19
C CYS A 34 -32.71 32.63 24.69
N ILE A 35 -33.25 33.78 24.26
CA ILE A 35 -33.26 34.18 22.84
C ILE A 35 -31.82 34.46 22.37
N SER A 36 -31.05 35.21 23.17
CA SER A 36 -29.66 35.54 22.86
C SER A 36 -28.79 34.30 22.70
N GLU A 37 -28.87 33.35 23.62
CA GLU A 37 -28.07 32.12 23.56
C GLU A 37 -28.47 31.21 22.41
N VAL A 38 -29.77 31.06 22.13
CA VAL A 38 -30.25 30.25 21.00
C VAL A 38 -29.75 30.82 19.67
N PHE A 39 -29.88 32.13 19.45
CA PHE A 39 -29.36 32.74 18.22
C PHE A 39 -27.83 32.69 18.14
N THR A 40 -27.14 32.86 19.27
CA THR A 40 -25.68 32.70 19.33
C THR A 40 -25.25 31.26 19.01
N PHE A 41 -26.02 30.26 19.43
CA PHE A 41 -25.76 28.86 19.11
C PHE A 41 -25.93 28.59 17.61
N ILE A 42 -26.99 29.11 17.01
CA ILE A 42 -27.25 29.00 15.56
C ILE A 42 -26.08 29.61 14.77
N ASP A 43 -25.65 30.82 15.14
CA ASP A 43 -24.55 31.54 14.49
C ASP A 43 -23.20 30.82 14.67
N LYS A 44 -22.85 30.42 15.90
CA LYS A 44 -21.59 29.72 16.19
C LYS A 44 -21.45 28.38 15.47
N ASN A 45 -22.55 27.69 15.23
CA ASN A 45 -22.55 26.37 14.59
C ASN A 45 -22.93 26.44 13.11
N ASN A 46 -23.13 27.63 12.54
CA ASN A 46 -23.60 27.82 11.15
C ASN A 46 -24.81 26.93 10.80
N ILE A 47 -25.74 26.77 11.75
CA ILE A 47 -26.91 25.91 11.54
C ILE A 47 -27.95 26.69 10.75
N ASN A 48 -28.47 26.11 9.67
CA ASN A 48 -29.63 26.67 8.99
C ASN A 48 -30.93 26.10 9.60
N PRO A 49 -31.70 26.87 10.40
CA PRO A 49 -32.92 26.38 11.03
C PRO A 49 -34.07 26.11 10.04
N THR A 50 -33.95 26.53 8.78
CA THR A 50 -34.95 26.23 7.74
C THR A 50 -34.71 24.89 7.05
N GLU A 51 -33.52 24.31 7.21
CA GLU A 51 -33.18 23.01 6.65
C GLU A 51 -33.39 21.92 7.70
N PRO A 52 -33.77 20.70 7.29
CA PRO A 52 -33.79 19.57 8.21
C PRO A 52 -32.39 19.43 8.79
N PHE A 53 -32.30 19.40 10.12
CA PHE A 53 -31.05 19.19 10.84
C PHE A 53 -30.51 17.80 10.44
N LYS A 54 -29.64 17.81 9.43
CA LYS A 54 -28.80 16.67 9.10
C LYS A 54 -27.71 16.69 10.15
N GLU A 55 -27.87 15.82 11.13
CA GLU A 55 -26.84 15.55 12.09
C GLU A 55 -25.69 14.85 11.33
N GLU A 56 -24.93 15.61 10.54
CA GLU A 56 -23.59 15.20 10.12
C GLU A 56 -22.72 15.25 11.37
N THR A 57 -23.02 14.34 12.32
CA THR A 57 -22.17 14.18 13.48
C THR A 57 -20.77 13.90 12.94
N PRO A 58 -19.72 14.54 13.50
CA PRO A 58 -18.35 14.17 13.20
C PRO A 58 -18.13 12.66 13.30
N THR A 59 -18.88 11.98 14.17
CA THR A 59 -18.92 10.53 14.37
C THR A 59 -19.36 9.73 13.13
N GLU A 60 -20.32 10.21 12.34
CA GLU A 60 -20.79 9.54 11.12
C GLU A 60 -19.80 9.69 9.96
N VAL A 61 -19.21 10.89 9.82
CA VAL A 61 -18.11 11.13 8.88
C VAL A 61 -16.91 10.25 9.26
N TYR A 62 -16.52 10.23 10.54
CA TYR A 62 -15.41 9.40 11.04
C TYR A 62 -15.67 7.89 10.87
N ARG A 63 -16.91 7.43 11.05
CA ARG A 63 -17.25 6.01 10.84
C ARG A 63 -17.16 5.59 9.38
N ASN A 64 -17.53 6.48 8.46
CA ASN A 64 -17.42 6.18 7.03
C ASN A 64 -15.96 6.17 6.58
N ASP A 65 -15.15 7.13 7.04
CA ASP A 65 -13.71 7.19 6.74
C ASP A 65 -12.96 5.97 7.30
N ILE A 66 -13.25 5.56 8.53
CA ILE A 66 -12.65 4.38 9.15
C ILE A 66 -13.07 3.09 8.41
N ARG A 67 -14.34 2.96 8.02
CA ARG A 67 -14.79 1.78 7.26
C ARG A 67 -14.11 1.68 5.89
N MET A 68 -13.98 2.81 5.19
CA MET A 68 -13.30 2.87 3.91
C MET A 68 -11.82 2.45 4.05
N TYR A 69 -11.14 2.94 5.10
CA TYR A 69 -9.76 2.55 5.40
C TYR A 69 -9.60 1.03 5.65
N PHE A 70 -10.54 0.41 6.36
CA PHE A 70 -10.50 -1.04 6.58
C PHE A 70 -10.79 -1.87 5.32
N ASP A 71 -11.64 -1.37 4.43
CA ASP A 71 -11.93 -2.06 3.17
C ASP A 71 -10.76 -1.97 2.18
N ASP A 72 -10.05 -0.84 2.15
CA ASP A 72 -8.81 -0.69 1.38
C ASP A 72 -7.70 -1.60 1.90
N LEU A 73 -7.52 -1.69 3.23
CA LEU A 73 -6.57 -2.64 3.83
C LEU A 73 -6.89 -4.09 3.48
N ARG A 74 -8.17 -4.49 3.53
CA ARG A 74 -8.61 -5.84 3.14
C ARG A 74 -8.41 -6.10 1.65
N LYS A 75 -8.52 -5.08 0.81
CA LYS A 75 -8.27 -5.19 -0.62
C LYS A 75 -6.78 -5.36 -0.89
N PHE A 76 -5.93 -4.51 -0.30
CA PHE A 76 -4.48 -4.60 -0.38
C PHE A 76 -3.97 -5.98 0.04
N GLN A 77 -4.42 -6.50 1.19
CA GLN A 77 -4.00 -7.82 1.68
C GLN A 77 -4.43 -8.96 0.74
N ARG A 78 -5.62 -8.85 0.13
CA ARG A 78 -6.08 -9.82 -0.88
C ARG A 78 -5.23 -9.76 -2.14
N ASP A 79 -4.94 -8.57 -2.65
CA ASP A 79 -4.17 -8.37 -3.87
C ASP A 79 -2.71 -8.84 -3.69
N ASP A 80 -2.11 -8.60 -2.53
CA ASP A 80 -0.77 -9.10 -2.18
C ASP A 80 -0.74 -10.64 -2.11
N SER A 81 -1.74 -11.25 -1.45
CA SER A 81 -1.86 -12.72 -1.39
C SER A 81 -2.05 -13.34 -2.78
N GLN A 82 -2.76 -12.66 -3.69
CA GLN A 82 -2.96 -13.12 -5.06
C GLN A 82 -1.68 -12.98 -5.89
N SER A 83 -0.94 -11.89 -5.69
CA SER A 83 0.34 -11.64 -6.35
C SER A 83 1.39 -12.68 -5.94
N LEU A 84 1.48 -13.00 -4.64
CA LEU A 84 2.37 -14.05 -4.13
C LEU A 84 2.01 -15.43 -4.69
N ARG A 85 0.71 -15.77 -4.77
CA ARG A 85 0.25 -17.03 -5.37
C ARG A 85 0.62 -17.13 -6.85
N LYS A 86 0.46 -16.05 -7.62
CA LYS A 86 0.86 -15.99 -9.03
C LYS A 86 2.36 -16.15 -9.19
N PHE A 87 3.14 -15.48 -8.33
CA PHE A 87 4.60 -15.59 -8.32
C PHE A 87 5.07 -17.02 -8.04
N LEU A 88 4.55 -17.66 -6.98
CA LEU A 88 4.85 -19.06 -6.64
C LEU A 88 4.48 -20.02 -7.78
N GLY A 89 3.29 -19.85 -8.38
CA GLY A 89 2.86 -20.67 -9.51
C GLY A 89 3.73 -20.48 -10.76
N ALA A 90 4.20 -19.26 -11.03
CA ALA A 90 5.14 -18.98 -12.11
C ALA A 90 6.51 -19.60 -11.82
N LEU A 91 7.02 -19.47 -10.59
CA LEU A 91 8.27 -20.08 -10.16
C LEU A 91 8.23 -21.61 -10.28
N GLU A 92 7.11 -22.22 -9.89
CA GLU A 92 6.89 -23.66 -10.03
C GLU A 92 6.94 -24.10 -11.50
N LYS A 93 6.21 -23.41 -12.39
CA LYS A 93 6.14 -23.76 -13.82
C LYS A 93 7.44 -23.49 -14.56
N THR A 94 8.08 -22.35 -14.31
CA THR A 94 9.24 -21.91 -15.09
C THR A 94 10.53 -22.57 -14.64
N TYR A 95 10.68 -22.85 -13.34
CA TYR A 95 11.95 -23.32 -12.80
C TYR A 95 11.86 -24.70 -12.15
N LEU A 96 10.90 -24.94 -11.24
CA LEU A 96 10.87 -26.20 -10.48
C LEU A 96 10.45 -27.41 -11.31
N LYS A 97 9.37 -27.33 -12.11
CA LYS A 97 8.92 -28.46 -12.96
C LYS A 97 9.97 -28.90 -13.98
N PRO A 98 10.62 -27.98 -14.71
CA PRO A 98 11.72 -28.37 -15.61
C PRO A 98 12.91 -28.97 -14.87
N LEU A 99 13.21 -28.54 -13.64
CA LEU A 99 14.27 -29.11 -12.81
C LEU A 99 13.96 -30.53 -12.38
N ILE A 100 12.74 -30.77 -11.89
CA ILE A 100 12.27 -32.10 -11.46
C ILE A 100 12.28 -33.06 -12.66
N ASN A 101 11.70 -32.67 -13.80
CA ASN A 101 11.71 -33.50 -15.01
C ASN A 101 13.13 -33.81 -15.51
N LYS A 102 14.05 -32.85 -15.44
CA LYS A 102 15.45 -33.07 -15.82
C LYS A 102 16.17 -34.00 -14.85
N LEU A 103 15.83 -33.95 -13.56
CA LEU A 103 16.40 -34.82 -12.54
C LEU A 103 15.87 -36.25 -12.67
N GLU A 104 14.56 -36.42 -12.82
CA GLU A 104 13.92 -37.72 -13.06
C GLU A 104 14.46 -38.38 -14.34
N ASN A 105 14.59 -37.64 -15.43
CA ASN A 105 15.17 -38.16 -16.67
C ASN A 105 16.65 -38.56 -16.50
N LYS A 106 17.41 -37.87 -15.65
CA LYS A 106 18.81 -38.22 -15.36
C LYS A 106 18.91 -39.52 -14.57
N ASP A 107 18.06 -39.69 -13.55
CA ASP A 107 18.00 -40.91 -12.75
C ASP A 107 17.55 -42.11 -13.59
N VAL A 108 16.57 -41.93 -14.49
CA VAL A 108 16.11 -43.00 -15.40
C VAL A 108 17.20 -43.39 -16.41
N LEU A 109 17.92 -42.42 -16.99
CA LEU A 109 19.03 -42.72 -17.91
C LEU A 109 20.20 -43.41 -17.21
N GLN A 110 20.52 -43.00 -15.98
CA GLN A 110 21.57 -43.62 -15.18
C GLN A 110 21.21 -45.06 -14.77
N ALA A 111 19.93 -45.34 -14.49
CA ALA A 111 19.45 -46.69 -14.22
C ALA A 111 19.46 -47.60 -15.47
N VAL A 112 19.22 -47.04 -16.66
CA VAL A 112 19.28 -47.79 -17.93
C VAL A 112 20.72 -48.11 -18.32
N ASP A 113 21.68 -47.22 -18.08
CA ASP A 113 23.11 -47.49 -18.33
C ASP A 113 23.71 -48.54 -17.37
N LEU A 114 23.15 -48.68 -16.17
CA LEU A 114 23.54 -49.71 -15.18
C LEU A 114 22.97 -51.11 -15.50
N ALA A 115 22.02 -51.23 -16.42
CA ALA A 115 21.31 -52.48 -16.71
C ALA A 115 21.87 -53.26 -17.93
N LYS A 116 23.06 -52.93 -18.44
CA LYS A 116 23.74 -53.73 -19.48
C LYS A 116 24.55 -54.88 -18.86
N PRO A 117 24.28 -56.15 -19.18
CA PRO A 117 25.12 -57.26 -18.77
C PRO A 117 26.35 -57.42 -19.69
N THR A 118 27.55 -57.55 -19.10
CA THR A 118 28.78 -58.08 -19.73
C THR A 118 28.80 -59.62 -19.74
N PRO A 119 29.69 -60.34 -20.48
CA PRO A 119 30.24 -60.21 -21.86
C PRO A 119 30.12 -61.57 -22.66
N PRO A 120 30.62 -61.71 -23.91
CA PRO A 120 31.95 -62.38 -24.11
C PRO A 120 32.81 -61.85 -25.29
N GLU A 121 34.12 -62.17 -25.26
CA GLU A 121 35.18 -61.97 -26.29
C GLU A 121 34.95 -62.74 -27.62
N PRO A 122 35.81 -62.72 -28.68
CA PRO A 122 36.88 -61.79 -29.15
C PRO A 122 36.75 -61.36 -30.65
N THR A 123 37.52 -60.31 -31.03
CA THR A 123 38.04 -59.94 -32.38
C THR A 123 37.12 -59.75 -33.61
N THR A 124 37.05 -58.52 -34.13
CA THR A 124 37.20 -58.21 -35.57
C THR A 124 37.87 -56.84 -35.76
N SER A 125 38.81 -56.78 -36.69
CA SER A 125 39.79 -55.69 -36.86
C SER A 125 39.17 -54.41 -37.45
N LEU A 126 39.75 -53.24 -37.09
CA LEU A 126 39.34 -51.87 -37.44
C LEU A 126 39.18 -51.57 -38.95
N SER A 127 39.65 -52.47 -39.82
CA SER A 127 39.71 -52.31 -41.27
C SER A 127 38.34 -52.36 -41.96
N ASP A 128 37.36 -53.08 -41.39
CA ASP A 128 36.07 -53.31 -42.06
C ASP A 128 35.06 -52.17 -41.86
N LEU A 129 35.28 -51.29 -40.87
CA LEU A 129 34.37 -50.17 -40.57
C LEU A 129 34.63 -48.93 -41.44
N ILE A 130 35.79 -48.82 -42.06
CA ILE A 130 36.16 -47.63 -42.86
C ILE A 130 35.44 -47.63 -44.23
N ALA A 131 35.09 -48.80 -44.77
CA ALA A 131 34.43 -48.91 -46.07
C ALA A 131 32.96 -48.45 -46.08
N LYS A 132 32.29 -48.32 -44.93
CA LYS A 132 30.87 -47.91 -44.85
C LYS A 132 30.63 -46.42 -44.64
N ASN A 133 31.65 -45.65 -44.25
CA ASN A 133 31.49 -44.22 -43.93
C ASN A 133 31.68 -43.26 -45.12
N ASN A 134 31.93 -43.77 -46.33
CA ASN A 134 32.15 -42.92 -47.52
C ASN A 134 30.89 -42.67 -48.38
N ALA A 135 29.70 -42.81 -47.80
CA ALA A 135 28.43 -42.52 -48.49
C ALA A 135 27.45 -41.74 -47.60
N ASN A 136 27.80 -40.50 -47.24
CA ASN A 136 26.92 -39.31 -47.16
C ASN A 136 27.48 -38.26 -46.21
N PRO A 137 27.79 -37.04 -46.68
CA PRO A 137 27.97 -35.89 -45.81
C PRO A 137 26.65 -35.12 -45.70
N THR A 138 26.09 -35.01 -44.49
CA THR A 138 25.20 -33.89 -44.15
C THR A 138 25.70 -33.24 -42.88
N ALA A 139 26.14 -32.00 -43.05
CA ALA A 139 26.52 -31.05 -42.03
C ALA A 139 25.33 -30.75 -41.11
N ASP A 140 25.56 -30.66 -39.80
CA ASP A 140 24.76 -29.84 -38.86
C ASP A 140 25.35 -29.82 -37.44
N SER A 141 26.68 -29.76 -37.30
CA SER A 141 27.34 -29.64 -35.98
C SER A 141 27.81 -28.22 -35.63
N ALA A 142 27.29 -27.18 -36.30
CA ALA A 142 27.83 -25.81 -36.19
C ALA A 142 26.92 -24.75 -35.53
N PHE A 143 25.76 -25.10 -34.96
CA PHE A 143 24.76 -24.09 -34.58
C PHE A 143 24.58 -23.76 -33.07
N THR A 144 25.31 -24.37 -32.14
CA THR A 144 24.97 -24.25 -30.69
C THR A 144 25.91 -23.41 -29.81
N SER A 145 26.93 -22.76 -30.36
CA SER A 145 27.93 -22.03 -29.54
C SER A 145 27.74 -20.50 -29.48
N VAL A 146 26.96 -19.89 -30.37
CA VAL A 146 26.90 -18.41 -30.50
C VAL A 146 25.77 -17.78 -29.66
N GLU A 147 24.64 -18.46 -29.46
CA GLU A 147 23.47 -17.90 -28.75
C GLU A 147 23.71 -17.68 -27.25
N ASN A 148 24.44 -18.60 -26.60
CA ASN A 148 24.75 -18.53 -25.16
C ASN A 148 25.58 -17.30 -24.76
N SER A 149 26.46 -16.79 -25.63
CA SER A 149 27.28 -15.62 -25.31
C SER A 149 26.47 -14.32 -25.26
N SER A 150 25.49 -14.19 -26.17
CA SER A 150 24.65 -12.98 -26.26
C SER A 150 23.64 -12.88 -25.12
N GLU A 151 23.13 -14.02 -24.65
CA GLU A 151 22.20 -14.06 -23.50
C GLU A 151 22.93 -13.81 -22.18
N VAL A 152 24.16 -14.29 -22.04
CA VAL A 152 25.00 -14.05 -20.86
C VAL A 152 25.33 -12.55 -20.72
N GLU A 153 25.61 -11.84 -21.81
CA GLU A 153 25.83 -10.38 -21.77
C GLU A 153 24.54 -9.60 -21.43
N LYS A 154 23.39 -10.01 -21.96
CA LYS A 154 22.07 -9.44 -21.59
C LYS A 154 21.74 -9.67 -20.12
N LEU A 155 22.07 -10.84 -19.57
CA LEU A 155 21.87 -11.14 -18.15
C LEU A 155 22.83 -10.32 -17.27
N LYS A 156 24.08 -10.15 -17.70
CA LYS A 156 25.09 -9.37 -16.96
C LYS A 156 24.69 -7.89 -16.86
N SER A 157 24.28 -7.28 -17.97
CA SER A 157 23.77 -5.90 -18.00
C SER A 157 22.51 -5.73 -17.14
N LYS A 158 21.60 -6.71 -17.15
CA LYS A 158 20.40 -6.69 -16.30
C LYS A 158 20.74 -6.80 -14.81
N ILE A 159 21.74 -7.61 -14.45
CA ILE A 159 22.24 -7.71 -13.07
C ILE A 159 22.87 -6.38 -12.62
N GLU A 160 23.64 -5.71 -13.49
CA GLU A 160 24.19 -4.39 -13.17
C GLU A 160 23.10 -3.33 -12.99
N ALA A 161 22.09 -3.32 -13.87
CA ALA A 161 20.94 -2.42 -13.73
C ALA A 161 20.17 -2.67 -12.42
N LEU A 162 19.94 -3.94 -12.06
CA LEU A 162 19.28 -4.31 -10.80
C LEU A 162 20.13 -3.95 -9.57
N LYS A 163 21.46 -4.12 -9.63
CA LYS A 163 22.36 -3.68 -8.56
C LYS A 163 22.31 -2.16 -8.38
N LYS A 164 22.27 -1.41 -9.47
CA LYS A 164 22.13 0.05 -9.45
C LYS A 164 20.79 0.47 -8.82
N ALA A 165 19.68 -0.12 -9.28
CA ALA A 165 18.35 0.16 -8.74
C ALA A 165 18.23 -0.19 -7.24
N ASN A 166 18.83 -1.31 -6.80
CA ASN A 166 18.87 -1.67 -5.38
C ASN A 166 19.69 -0.68 -4.55
N LYS A 167 20.79 -0.15 -5.10
CA LYS A 167 21.59 0.87 -4.43
C LYS A 167 20.79 2.17 -4.28
N GLU A 168 20.13 2.62 -5.34
CA GLU A 168 19.27 3.80 -5.34
C GLU A 168 18.10 3.64 -4.35
N ALA A 169 17.50 2.45 -4.27
CA ALA A 169 16.45 2.13 -3.31
C ALA A 169 16.95 2.19 -1.85
N LEU A 170 18.14 1.65 -1.57
CA LEU A 170 18.76 1.72 -0.23
C LEU A 170 19.07 3.17 0.17
N GLU A 171 19.60 3.97 -0.76
CA GLU A 171 19.85 5.41 -0.53
C GLU A 171 18.54 6.15 -0.23
N HIS A 172 17.45 5.84 -0.96
CA HIS A 172 16.11 6.38 -0.68
C HIS A 172 15.58 5.99 0.71
N ILE A 173 15.79 4.73 1.13
CA ILE A 173 15.39 4.26 2.47
C ILE A 173 16.11 5.05 3.56
N ASP A 174 17.42 5.32 3.40
CA ASP A 174 18.18 6.10 4.36
C ASP A 174 17.71 7.57 4.42
N ILE A 175 17.36 8.17 3.28
CA ILE A 175 16.74 9.51 3.23
C ILE A 175 15.42 9.52 4.02
N CYS A 176 14.52 8.57 3.75
CA CYS A 176 13.25 8.46 4.45
C CYS A 176 13.44 8.26 5.97
N LYS A 177 14.41 7.44 6.37
CA LYS A 177 14.74 7.20 7.78
C LYS A 177 15.22 8.47 8.49
N ASN A 178 16.02 9.29 7.82
CA ASN A 178 16.52 10.54 8.36
C ASN A 178 15.39 11.58 8.52
N VAL A 179 14.51 11.70 7.52
CA VAL A 179 13.33 12.57 7.59
C VAL A 179 12.39 12.14 8.72
N LEU A 180 12.17 10.83 8.89
CA LEU A 180 11.34 10.31 9.97
C LEU A 180 11.91 10.66 11.35
N LYS A 181 13.24 10.59 11.53
CA LYS A 181 13.91 11.01 12.76
C LYS A 181 13.71 12.49 13.05
N GLU A 182 13.83 13.35 12.04
CA GLU A 182 13.59 14.79 12.19
C GLU A 182 12.14 15.10 12.57
N ILE A 183 11.17 14.42 11.96
CA ILE A 183 9.75 14.55 12.33
C ILE A 183 9.51 14.06 13.76
N SER A 184 10.07 12.89 14.11
CA SER A 184 9.95 12.29 15.44
C SER A 184 10.55 13.17 16.53
N ASN A 185 11.68 13.82 16.29
CA ASN A 185 12.32 14.72 17.26
C ASN A 185 11.49 15.99 17.51
N ASN A 186 10.72 16.43 16.53
CA ASN A 186 9.81 17.57 16.65
C ASN A 186 8.39 17.16 17.09
N MET A 187 8.19 15.90 17.47
CA MET A 187 6.89 15.38 17.87
C MET A 187 6.72 15.47 19.40
N SER A 188 5.60 16.02 19.83
CA SER A 188 5.23 16.13 21.24
C SER A 188 3.83 15.56 21.47
N TYR A 189 3.63 14.89 22.59
CA TYR A 189 2.32 14.35 22.96
C TYR A 189 1.67 15.26 23.99
N ILE A 190 0.49 15.78 23.66
CA ILE A 190 -0.30 16.67 24.51
C ILE A 190 -1.55 15.92 24.92
N LYS A 191 -1.93 16.03 26.19
CA LYS A 191 -3.16 15.41 26.68
C LYS A 191 -4.38 16.10 26.06
N SER A 192 -5.28 15.32 25.45
CA SER A 192 -6.51 15.89 24.87
C SER A 192 -7.40 16.48 25.97
N PHE A 193 -7.94 17.67 25.74
CA PHE A 193 -8.92 18.30 26.62
C PHE A 193 -10.34 17.72 26.44
N THR A 194 -10.60 17.04 25.32
CA THR A 194 -11.94 16.58 24.90
C THR A 194 -12.10 15.06 24.93
N GLY A 195 -11.11 14.31 25.40
CA GLY A 195 -11.19 12.85 25.53
C GLY A 195 -9.97 12.23 26.23
N SER A 196 -10.04 10.95 26.58
CA SER A 196 -8.99 10.20 27.29
C SER A 196 -7.72 9.90 26.47
N GLY A 197 -7.54 10.53 25.30
CA GLY A 197 -6.45 10.28 24.35
C GLY A 197 -5.28 11.28 24.43
N MET A 198 -4.11 10.85 23.94
CA MET A 198 -2.96 11.72 23.67
C MET A 198 -3.09 12.28 22.25
N LEU A 199 -3.03 13.60 22.09
CA LEU A 199 -2.88 14.27 20.80
C LEU A 199 -1.41 14.39 20.44
N CYS A 200 -1.06 14.03 19.22
CA CYS A 200 0.26 14.25 18.67
C CYS A 200 0.35 15.65 18.06
N LYS A 201 1.22 16.51 18.60
CA LYS A 201 1.55 17.83 18.06
C LYS A 201 2.95 17.76 17.46
N ILE A 202 3.06 18.02 16.17
CA ILE A 202 4.35 18.25 15.50
C ILE A 202 4.67 19.73 15.64
N ASP A 203 5.76 20.05 16.34
CA ASP A 203 6.22 21.41 16.58
C ASP A 203 7.13 21.88 15.44
N MET A 204 6.56 22.00 14.23
CA MET A 204 7.25 22.60 13.10
C MET A 204 6.32 23.47 12.25
N LYS A 205 6.90 24.42 11.53
CA LYS A 205 6.16 25.23 10.55
C LYS A 205 5.75 24.36 9.37
N ARG A 206 4.57 24.65 8.80
CA ARG A 206 4.01 23.92 7.66
C ARG A 206 4.98 23.86 6.45
N ASP A 207 5.68 24.96 6.18
CA ASP A 207 6.61 25.04 5.04
C ASP A 207 7.81 24.10 5.22
N VAL A 208 8.34 24.02 6.44
CA VAL A 208 9.44 23.10 6.80
C VAL A 208 8.99 21.65 6.69
N PHE A 209 7.75 21.34 7.10
CA PHE A 209 7.17 20.02 6.93
C PHE A 209 7.06 19.64 5.45
N LEU A 210 6.58 20.56 4.60
CA LEU A 210 6.45 20.34 3.16
C LEU A 210 7.81 20.10 2.49
N GLU A 211 8.84 20.87 2.87
CA GLU A 211 10.21 20.65 2.38
C GLU A 211 10.74 19.25 2.74
N LEU A 212 10.46 18.76 3.95
CA LEU A 212 10.85 17.43 4.40
C LEU A 212 10.13 16.32 3.62
N MET A 213 8.85 16.52 3.29
CA MET A 213 8.07 15.57 2.50
C MET A 213 8.48 15.56 1.01
N ASN A 214 8.92 16.69 0.46
CA ASN A 214 9.47 16.74 -0.90
C ASN A 214 10.79 15.95 -1.01
N ARG A 215 11.62 15.94 0.05
CA ARG A 215 12.88 15.17 0.06
C ARG A 215 12.67 13.65 0.00
N THR A 216 11.52 13.16 0.46
CA THR A 216 11.18 11.74 0.40
C THR A 216 10.44 11.35 -0.88
N GLY A 217 10.09 12.33 -1.74
CA GLY A 217 9.35 12.11 -2.98
C GLY A 217 7.88 11.72 -2.74
N VAL A 218 7.33 12.04 -1.58
CA VAL A 218 5.94 11.71 -1.19
C VAL A 218 4.94 12.78 -1.66
N ILE A 219 5.41 13.99 -1.98
CA ILE A 219 4.67 15.14 -2.51
C ILE A 219 5.52 15.73 -3.64
#